data_AF-A0ABD7M7S8-F1
#
_entry.id   AF-A0ABD7M7S8-F1
#
_cell.length_a   1.000
_cell.length_b   1.000
_cell.length_c   1.000
_cell.angle_alpha   90.00
_cell.angle_beta   90.00
_cell.angle_gamma   90.00
#
_symmetry.space_group_name_H-M   'P 1'
#
loop_
_entity.id
_entity.type
_entity.pdbx_description
1 polymer ?
#
loop_
_entity_poly.entity_id
_entity_poly.type
_entity_poly.pdbx_seq_one_letter_code
_entity_poly.pdbx_strand_id
1 'polypeptide(L)'
;MRLRSNDYWDKPAVDPRYFTDPEGHDVAVAVAGIRLAREIVSQPAMAEWAGRELAPGVEAQTDEEIADYVRRTHNTVYHPVGSVRMGADDDAMSPLDARLRVKGVTGLRVADASVMPEHVTVNPQHHVLHDRREGGTADPGRPRLTTTRKRRAPGGGPPHLRSGERAARRSRRPRLRQRAITRRRSRRRSPPLPHPLRPRPPPGRRSRCA
;
A
#
# COMPACT_ATOMS: atom_id res chain seq x y z
N MET A 1 7.19 13.98 -5.23
CA MET A 1 6.60 14.58 -4.01
C MET A 1 7.17 15.97 -3.81
N ARG A 2 6.36 16.97 -3.46
CA ARG A 2 6.78 18.36 -3.23
C ARG A 2 6.04 18.97 -2.04
N LEU A 3 6.63 20.00 -1.44
CA LEU A 3 5.95 20.83 -0.45
C LEU A 3 4.79 21.58 -1.10
N ARG A 4 3.67 21.68 -0.39
CA ARG A 4 2.52 22.50 -0.78
C ARG A 4 2.64 23.92 -0.23
N SER A 5 3.18 24.03 0.98
CA SER A 5 3.37 25.27 1.74
C SER A 5 4.54 25.07 2.70
N ASN A 6 4.76 26.06 3.58
CA ASN A 6 5.68 25.97 4.71
C ASN A 6 5.02 25.45 6.01
N ASP A 7 3.73 25.10 6.00
CA ASP A 7 3.04 24.48 7.13
C ASP A 7 3.20 22.95 7.09
N TYR A 8 3.64 22.36 8.19
CA TYR A 8 3.86 20.91 8.29
C TYR A 8 2.56 20.10 8.40
N TRP A 9 1.43 20.73 8.71
CA TRP A 9 0.12 20.07 8.72
C TRP A 9 -0.46 19.87 7.32
N ASP A 10 0.02 20.63 6.34
CA ASP A 10 -0.45 20.50 4.97
C ASP A 10 0.03 19.19 4.34
N LYS A 11 -0.92 18.43 3.78
CA LYS A 11 -0.58 17.22 3.03
C LYS A 11 0.31 17.59 1.85
N PRO A 12 1.37 16.79 1.59
CA PRO A 12 2.29 17.07 0.49
C PRO A 12 1.58 16.98 -0.86
N ALA A 13 2.17 17.63 -1.87
CA ALA A 13 1.80 17.40 -3.26
C ALA A 13 2.45 16.08 -3.72
N VAL A 14 1.61 15.07 -3.97
CA VAL A 14 2.04 13.77 -4.47
C VAL A 14 1.56 13.63 -5.91
N ASP A 15 2.53 13.61 -6.82
CA ASP A 15 2.31 13.36 -8.24
C ASP A 15 3.26 12.22 -8.65
N PRO A 16 2.73 10.99 -8.82
CA PRO A 16 3.51 9.84 -9.28
C PRO A 16 3.82 9.86 -10.78
N ARG A 17 3.16 10.72 -11.57
CA ARG A 17 3.27 10.76 -13.04
C ARG A 17 3.10 9.38 -13.72
N TYR A 18 2.07 8.64 -13.34
CA TYR A 18 1.77 7.32 -13.92
C TYR A 18 1.66 7.36 -15.45
N PHE A 19 2.22 6.34 -16.12
CA PHE A 19 2.16 6.16 -17.58
C PHE A 19 2.72 7.35 -18.37
N THR A 20 3.78 7.98 -17.87
CA THR A 20 4.47 9.11 -18.56
C THR A 20 5.89 8.77 -18.98
N ASP A 21 6.30 7.51 -18.86
CA ASP A 21 7.57 7.03 -19.36
C ASP A 21 7.61 7.17 -20.89
N PRO A 22 8.72 7.69 -21.46
CA PRO A 22 8.76 8.10 -22.86
C PRO A 22 8.60 6.94 -23.84
N GLU A 23 9.00 5.73 -23.44
CA GLU A 23 8.87 4.52 -24.25
C GLU A 23 7.47 3.89 -24.18
N GLY A 24 6.62 4.31 -23.24
CA GLY A 24 5.28 3.73 -23.03
C GLY A 24 5.31 2.28 -22.51
N HIS A 25 6.40 1.86 -21.89
CA HIS A 25 6.58 0.58 -21.24
C HIS A 25 5.51 0.30 -20.19
N ASP A 26 5.21 1.24 -19.29
CA ASP A 26 4.28 1.01 -18.18
C ASP A 26 2.87 0.65 -18.68
N VAL A 27 2.40 1.39 -19.70
CA VAL A 27 1.07 1.14 -20.28
C VAL A 27 1.05 -0.15 -21.09
N ALA A 28 2.12 -0.45 -21.84
CA ALA A 28 2.22 -1.69 -22.61
C ALA A 28 2.19 -2.93 -21.70
N VAL A 29 2.92 -2.91 -20.58
CA VAL A 29 2.91 -4.01 -19.59
C VAL A 29 1.53 -4.16 -18.95
N ALA A 30 0.84 -3.06 -18.63
CA ALA A 30 -0.50 -3.12 -18.07
C ALA A 30 -1.53 -3.73 -19.05
N VAL A 31 -1.45 -3.37 -20.33
CA VAL A 31 -2.29 -3.95 -21.40
C VAL A 31 -2.01 -5.45 -21.53
N ALA A 32 -0.73 -5.85 -21.60
CA ALA A 32 -0.34 -7.26 -21.64
C ALA A 32 -0.84 -8.03 -20.41
N GLY A 33 -0.81 -7.41 -19.22
CA GLY A 33 -1.34 -7.98 -17.99
C GLY A 33 -2.84 -8.28 -18.04
N ILE A 34 -3.64 -7.39 -18.62
CA ILE A 34 -5.09 -7.62 -18.82
C ILE A 34 -5.32 -8.77 -19.81
N ARG A 35 -4.56 -8.83 -20.91
CA ARG A 35 -4.65 -9.94 -21.88
C ARG A 35 -4.30 -11.28 -21.23
N LEU A 36 -3.21 -11.32 -20.47
CA LEU A 36 -2.80 -12.52 -19.74
C LEU A 36 -3.86 -12.94 -18.71
N ALA A 37 -4.46 -11.99 -17.98
CA ALA A 37 -5.53 -12.29 -17.03
C ALA A 37 -6.74 -12.94 -17.73
N ARG A 38 -7.14 -12.43 -18.90
CA ARG A 38 -8.20 -13.03 -19.72
C ARG A 38 -7.84 -14.45 -20.18
N GLU A 39 -6.61 -14.65 -20.65
CA GLU A 39 -6.11 -15.97 -21.06
C GLU A 39 -6.17 -16.97 -19.90
N ILE A 40 -5.69 -16.60 -18.71
CA ILE A 40 -5.73 -17.44 -17.51
C ILE A 40 -7.16 -17.81 -17.14
N VAL A 41 -8.09 -16.84 -17.16
CA VAL A 41 -9.50 -17.07 -16.83
C VAL A 41 -10.22 -17.92 -17.88
N SER A 42 -9.77 -17.90 -19.14
CA SER A 42 -10.34 -18.74 -20.21
C SER A 42 -9.92 -20.21 -20.17
N GLN A 43 -8.95 -20.58 -19.32
CA GLN A 43 -8.46 -21.96 -19.25
C GLN A 43 -9.57 -22.92 -18.79
N PRO A 44 -9.60 -24.18 -19.27
CA PRO A 44 -10.64 -25.15 -18.90
C PRO A 44 -10.82 -25.35 -17.39
N ALA A 45 -9.73 -25.27 -16.63
CA ALA A 45 -9.75 -25.38 -15.16
C ALA A 45 -10.54 -24.27 -14.47
N MET A 46 -10.74 -23.14 -15.14
CA MET A 46 -11.48 -21.99 -14.62
C MET A 46 -12.95 -22.00 -15.05
N ALA A 47 -13.40 -22.91 -15.92
CA ALA A 47 -14.72 -22.86 -16.56
C ALA A 47 -15.92 -22.81 -15.59
N GLU A 48 -15.83 -23.49 -14.45
CA GLU A 48 -16.89 -23.45 -13.42
C GLU A 48 -16.97 -22.13 -12.65
N TRP A 49 -15.87 -21.36 -12.66
CA TRP A 49 -15.71 -20.11 -11.90
C TRP A 49 -15.75 -18.87 -12.79
N ALA A 50 -15.41 -19.02 -14.06
CA ALA A 50 -15.37 -17.96 -15.05
C ALA A 50 -16.79 -17.48 -15.35
N GLY A 51 -17.14 -16.31 -14.79
CA GLY A 51 -18.37 -15.60 -15.10
C GLY A 51 -18.19 -14.62 -16.26
N ARG A 52 -19.19 -13.74 -16.44
CA ARG A 52 -19.07 -12.59 -17.34
C ARG A 52 -17.99 -11.64 -16.83
N GLU A 53 -17.08 -11.21 -17.72
CA GLU A 53 -16.13 -10.15 -17.44
C GLU A 53 -16.87 -8.84 -17.13
N LEU A 54 -16.61 -8.26 -15.95
CA LEU A 54 -17.29 -7.03 -15.50
C LEU A 54 -16.59 -5.76 -15.98
N ALA A 55 -15.26 -5.78 -16.02
CA ALA A 55 -14.42 -4.67 -16.45
C ALA A 55 -13.04 -5.21 -16.89
N PRO A 56 -12.40 -4.64 -17.93
CA PRO A 56 -12.92 -3.61 -18.85
C PRO A 56 -14.17 -4.02 -19.64
N GLY A 57 -14.49 -5.31 -19.67
CA GLY A 57 -15.62 -5.86 -20.41
C GLY A 57 -15.16 -6.47 -21.73
N VAL A 58 -15.95 -7.40 -22.26
CA VAL A 58 -15.62 -8.14 -23.50
C VAL A 58 -15.61 -7.25 -24.74
N GLU A 59 -16.12 -6.03 -24.63
CA GLU A 59 -16.18 -5.06 -25.70
C GLU A 59 -14.82 -4.38 -25.94
N ALA A 60 -13.97 -4.24 -24.92
CA ALA A 60 -12.63 -3.67 -25.05
C ALA A 60 -11.62 -4.74 -25.51
N GLN A 61 -11.24 -4.71 -26.78
CA GLN A 61 -10.42 -5.73 -27.44
C GLN A 61 -9.11 -5.17 -28.01
N THR A 62 -9.08 -3.92 -28.46
CA THR A 62 -7.84 -3.33 -28.98
C THR A 62 -6.91 -2.89 -27.85
N ASP A 63 -5.62 -2.75 -28.17
CA ASP A 63 -4.65 -2.26 -27.17
C ASP A 63 -4.98 -0.84 -26.71
N GLU A 64 -5.52 0.01 -27.61
CA GLU A 64 -5.96 1.36 -27.30
C GLU A 64 -7.15 1.37 -26.33
N GLU A 65 -8.16 0.54 -26.57
CA GLU A 65 -9.34 0.44 -25.70
C GLU A 65 -8.96 -0.04 -24.29
N ILE A 66 -8.06 -1.02 -24.20
CA ILE A 66 -7.54 -1.52 -22.93
C ILE A 66 -6.67 -0.46 -22.25
N ALA A 67 -5.81 0.24 -22.99
CA ALA A 67 -4.96 1.29 -22.45
C ALA A 67 -5.78 2.46 -21.89
N ASP A 68 -6.86 2.86 -22.58
CA ASP A 68 -7.77 3.91 -22.11
C ASP A 68 -8.52 3.49 -20.85
N TYR A 69 -8.92 2.23 -20.74
CA TYR A 69 -9.43 1.68 -19.50
C TYR A 69 -8.39 1.76 -18.38
N VAL A 70 -7.17 1.28 -18.63
CA VAL A 70 -6.06 1.34 -17.65
C VAL A 70 -5.85 2.76 -17.15
N ARG A 71 -5.74 3.76 -18.04
CA ARG A 71 -5.53 5.16 -17.66
C ARG A 71 -6.67 5.75 -16.82
N ARG A 72 -7.90 5.25 -16.99
CA ARG A 72 -9.06 5.75 -16.24
C ARG A 72 -9.27 5.06 -14.89
N THR A 73 -8.87 3.80 -14.76
CA THR A 73 -9.27 2.96 -13.62
C THR A 73 -8.11 2.34 -12.87
N HIS A 74 -6.87 2.60 -13.27
CA HIS A 74 -5.71 2.07 -12.57
C HIS A 74 -5.73 2.45 -11.08
N ASN A 75 -5.13 1.59 -10.29
CA ASN A 75 -4.84 1.85 -8.89
C ASN A 75 -3.39 1.45 -8.60
N THR A 76 -2.92 1.81 -7.42
CA THR A 76 -1.62 1.39 -6.93
C THR A 76 -1.74 0.11 -6.09
N VAL A 77 -0.66 -0.68 -6.09
CA VAL A 77 -0.44 -1.75 -5.09
C VAL A 77 0.13 -1.15 -3.78
N TYR A 78 0.17 0.18 -3.66
CA TYR A 78 0.56 0.94 -2.47
C TYR A 78 2.06 0.87 -2.13
N HIS A 79 2.93 0.91 -3.16
CA HIS A 79 4.39 0.81 -3.02
C HIS A 79 5.15 2.08 -3.47
N PRO A 80 4.92 3.26 -2.86
CA PRO A 80 5.76 4.43 -3.15
C PRO A 80 7.17 4.24 -2.56
N VAL A 81 8.20 4.43 -3.38
CA VAL A 81 9.63 4.26 -3.02
C VAL A 81 10.51 5.34 -3.65
N GLY A 82 11.79 5.41 -3.25
CA GLY A 82 12.85 6.10 -3.99
C GLY A 82 12.88 7.63 -3.94
N SER A 83 12.06 8.28 -3.10
CA SER A 83 12.01 9.74 -3.02
C SER A 83 13.26 10.40 -2.40
N VAL A 84 14.10 9.63 -1.69
CA VAL A 84 15.35 10.09 -1.05
C VAL A 84 16.42 9.01 -1.27
N ARG A 85 16.69 8.67 -2.53
CA ARG A 85 17.51 7.51 -2.89
C ARG A 85 18.95 7.58 -2.38
N MET A 86 19.51 6.42 -2.07
CA MET A 86 20.95 6.24 -1.90
C MET A 86 21.66 6.14 -3.25
N GLY A 87 22.93 6.55 -3.27
CA GLY A 87 23.78 6.45 -4.45
C GLY A 87 25.27 6.58 -4.11
N ALA A 88 26.09 6.65 -5.15
CA ALA A 88 27.53 6.88 -5.03
C ALA A 88 27.83 8.25 -4.40
N ASP A 89 29.00 8.41 -3.79
CA ASP A 89 29.35 9.66 -3.07
C ASP A 89 29.35 10.88 -4.02
N ASP A 90 29.77 10.69 -5.26
CA ASP A 90 29.84 11.70 -6.33
C ASP A 90 28.53 11.91 -7.11
N ASP A 91 27.50 11.07 -6.89
CA ASP A 91 26.18 11.27 -7.52
C ASP A 91 25.45 12.46 -6.88
N ALA A 92 25.43 13.58 -7.60
CA ALA A 92 24.76 14.82 -7.21
C ALA A 92 23.22 14.67 -7.11
N MET A 93 22.63 13.68 -7.80
CA MET A 93 21.19 13.42 -7.78
C MET A 93 20.75 12.51 -6.63
N SER A 94 21.70 11.92 -5.89
CA SER A 94 21.42 11.05 -4.74
C SER A 94 21.68 11.78 -3.41
N PRO A 95 20.64 12.08 -2.62
CA PRO A 95 20.80 12.78 -1.34
C PRO A 95 21.51 11.96 -0.26
N LEU A 96 21.49 10.63 -0.37
CA LEU A 96 22.14 9.73 0.59
C LEU A 96 23.34 9.04 -0.03
N ASP A 97 24.32 8.70 0.80
CA ASP A 97 25.38 7.76 0.43
C ASP A 97 24.97 6.30 0.63
N ALA A 98 25.85 5.36 0.26
CA ALA A 98 25.65 3.92 0.42
C ALA A 98 25.50 3.46 1.89
N ARG A 99 25.77 4.32 2.87
CA ARG A 99 25.59 4.05 4.31
C ARG A 99 24.34 4.75 4.86
N LEU A 100 23.47 5.23 3.97
CA LEU A 100 22.22 5.92 4.25
C LEU A 100 22.40 7.23 5.03
N ARG A 101 23.60 7.83 4.99
CA ARG A 101 23.87 9.14 5.60
C ARG A 101 23.43 10.24 4.64
N VAL A 102 22.79 11.27 5.18
CA VAL A 102 22.40 12.44 4.38
C VAL A 102 23.64 13.25 4.03
N LYS A 103 23.89 13.47 2.74
CA LYS A 103 25.05 14.24 2.28
C LYS A 103 24.93 15.71 2.75
N GLY A 104 26.07 16.30 3.14
CA GLY A 104 26.14 17.69 3.59
C GLY A 104 25.76 17.94 5.06
N VAL A 105 25.31 16.92 5.80
CA VAL A 105 25.02 17.01 7.24
C VAL A 105 25.61 15.83 8.00
N THR A 106 25.92 16.00 9.28
CA THR A 106 26.44 14.93 10.14
C THR A 106 25.36 14.45 11.12
N GLY A 107 25.41 13.17 11.50
CA GLY A 107 24.50 12.60 12.50
C GLY A 107 23.05 12.33 12.02
N LEU A 108 22.76 12.47 10.72
CA LEU A 108 21.43 12.23 10.14
C LEU A 108 21.45 11.08 9.12
N ARG A 109 20.45 10.18 9.23
CA ARG A 109 20.22 9.07 8.30
C ARG A 109 18.73 8.94 7.97
N VAL A 110 18.43 8.37 6.80
CA VAL A 110 17.07 7.98 6.39
C VAL A 110 17.06 6.46 6.20
N ALA A 111 16.05 5.77 6.72
CA ALA A 111 16.01 4.31 6.73
C ALA A 111 14.56 3.80 6.60
N ASP A 112 13.99 4.02 5.41
CA ASP A 112 12.65 3.59 5.00
C ASP A 112 12.64 3.34 3.48
N ALA A 113 11.47 3.14 2.88
CA ALA A 113 11.34 2.84 1.45
C ALA A 113 11.84 3.96 0.51
N SER A 114 12.01 5.18 1.02
CA SER A 114 12.50 6.31 0.21
C SER A 114 13.95 6.14 -0.25
N VAL A 115 14.73 5.26 0.41
CA VAL A 115 16.15 5.08 0.11
C VAL A 115 16.42 4.22 -1.12
N MET A 116 15.42 3.48 -1.60
CA MET A 116 15.57 2.53 -2.71
C MET A 116 15.93 3.28 -4.00
N PRO A 117 17.07 2.96 -4.65
CA PRO A 117 17.45 3.61 -5.90
C PRO A 117 16.59 3.17 -7.09
N GLU A 118 16.06 1.95 -7.02
CA GLU A 118 15.21 1.31 -8.03
C GLU A 118 14.13 0.47 -7.33
N HIS A 119 12.97 0.31 -7.95
CA HIS A 119 11.89 -0.49 -7.37
C HIS A 119 12.21 -1.98 -7.48
N VAL A 120 11.87 -2.76 -6.45
CA VAL A 120 12.03 -4.22 -6.44
C VAL A 120 10.88 -4.93 -7.15
N THR A 121 11.09 -6.12 -7.71
CA THR A 121 10.04 -6.86 -8.45
C THR A 121 8.87 -7.31 -7.59
N VAL A 122 9.09 -7.50 -6.29
CA VAL A 122 8.13 -8.08 -5.34
C VAL A 122 7.55 -7.03 -4.39
N ASN A 123 6.63 -7.44 -3.53
CA ASN A 123 6.12 -6.57 -2.46
C ASN A 123 7.28 -6.11 -1.56
N PRO A 124 7.52 -4.78 -1.40
CA PRO A 124 8.75 -4.25 -0.83
C PRO A 124 8.80 -4.32 0.70
N GLN A 125 7.74 -4.77 1.39
CA GLN A 125 7.67 -4.77 2.85
C GLN A 125 8.89 -5.44 3.52
N HIS A 126 9.34 -6.57 2.98
CA HIS A 126 10.50 -7.27 3.51
C HIS A 126 11.82 -6.53 3.23
N HIS A 127 11.95 -5.90 2.05
CA HIS A 127 13.11 -5.09 1.69
C HIS A 127 13.24 -3.88 2.62
N VAL A 128 12.14 -3.16 2.87
CA VAL A 128 12.11 -2.01 3.79
C VAL A 128 12.57 -2.39 5.21
N LEU A 129 12.16 -3.57 5.69
CA LEU A 129 12.60 -4.04 7.02
C LEU A 129 14.09 -4.36 7.06
N HIS A 130 14.64 -4.88 5.96
CA HIS A 130 16.05 -5.19 5.83
C HIS A 130 16.90 -3.90 5.81
N ASP A 131 16.54 -2.92 4.99
CA ASP A 131 17.27 -1.65 4.86
C ASP A 131 17.31 -0.89 6.18
N ARG A 132 16.22 -0.96 6.96
CA ARG A 132 16.17 -0.40 8.31
C ARG A 132 17.19 -1.04 9.26
N ARG A 133 17.45 -2.35 9.14
CA ARG A 133 18.41 -3.06 9.99
C ARG A 133 19.83 -2.65 9.61
N GLU A 134 20.16 -2.67 8.33
CA GLU A 134 21.49 -2.29 7.82
C GLU A 134 21.83 -0.81 8.08
N GLY A 135 20.85 0.08 7.89
CA GLY A 135 21.00 1.50 8.20
C GLY A 135 21.31 1.78 9.67
N GLY A 136 20.88 0.90 10.58
CA GLY A 136 21.12 0.99 12.01
C GLY A 136 22.40 0.29 12.51
N THR A 137 22.92 -0.70 11.79
CA THR A 137 24.14 -1.45 12.14
C THR A 137 25.41 -0.79 11.62
N ALA A 138 25.34 -0.03 10.52
CA ALA A 138 26.49 0.64 9.92
C ALA A 138 26.97 1.91 10.68
N ASP A 139 26.70 2.04 11.98
CA ASP A 139 27.22 3.12 12.83
C ASP A 139 28.36 2.61 13.74
N PRO A 140 29.62 2.70 13.31
CA PRO A 140 30.77 2.29 14.13
C PRO A 140 30.99 3.19 15.36
N GLY A 141 30.29 4.32 15.48
CA GLY A 141 30.36 5.24 16.64
C GLY A 141 29.25 5.03 17.67
N ARG A 142 28.30 4.12 17.42
CA ARG A 142 27.22 3.86 18.37
C ARG A 142 27.77 3.05 19.54
N PRO A 143 27.71 3.55 20.80
CA PRO A 143 27.96 2.69 21.93
C PRO A 143 26.97 1.53 21.84
N ARG A 144 27.48 0.28 21.79
CA ARG A 144 26.63 -0.89 21.95
C ARG A 144 25.80 -0.64 23.19
N LEU A 145 24.47 -0.73 23.08
CA LEU A 145 23.63 -0.83 24.28
C LEU A 145 24.04 -2.11 24.98
N THR A 146 25.03 -2.02 25.86
CA THR A 146 25.28 -3.00 26.88
C THR A 146 24.06 -2.94 27.76
N THR A 147 23.17 -3.92 27.61
CA THR A 147 22.18 -4.20 28.62
C THR A 147 22.98 -4.46 29.89
N THR A 148 23.16 -3.45 30.73
CA THR A 148 23.72 -3.63 32.06
C THR A 148 22.64 -4.42 32.78
N ARG A 149 22.74 -5.75 32.71
CA ARG A 149 21.93 -6.65 33.51
C ARG A 149 22.30 -6.27 34.93
N LYS A 150 21.43 -5.49 35.58
CA LYS A 150 21.58 -5.06 36.97
C LYS A 150 21.85 -6.32 37.77
N ARG A 151 23.11 -6.59 38.13
CA ARG A 151 23.44 -7.68 39.04
C ARG A 151 22.70 -7.34 40.33
N ARG A 152 21.68 -8.13 40.65
CA ARG A 152 21.03 -8.07 41.95
C ARG A 152 22.11 -8.41 42.97
N ALA A 153 22.52 -7.42 43.75
CA ALA A 153 23.31 -7.69 44.94
C ALA A 153 22.47 -8.57 45.89
N PRO A 154 23.05 -9.61 46.50
CA PRO A 154 22.34 -10.41 47.48
C PRO A 154 22.29 -9.64 48.80
N GLY A 155 21.10 -9.49 49.36
CA GLY A 155 20.90 -8.96 50.71
C GLY A 155 20.67 -7.46 50.77
N GLY A 156 19.45 -7.09 51.19
CA GLY A 156 19.04 -5.71 51.42
C GLY A 156 17.53 -5.59 51.36
N GLY A 157 16.87 -5.85 52.49
CA GLY A 157 15.43 -5.67 52.63
C GLY A 157 15.00 -4.22 52.35
N PRO A 158 13.74 -3.99 51.95
CA PRO A 158 13.29 -2.67 51.56
C PRO A 158 13.21 -1.73 52.78
N PRO A 159 13.69 -0.48 52.69
CA PRO A 159 13.42 0.50 53.73
C PRO A 159 11.98 1.01 53.60
N HIS A 160 11.27 1.05 54.73
CA HIS A 160 9.95 1.64 54.87
C HIS A 160 9.98 3.12 54.49
N LEU A 161 9.16 3.53 53.51
CA LEU A 161 8.91 4.93 53.17
C LEU A 161 7.65 5.41 53.88
N ARG A 162 7.81 6.46 54.70
CA ARG A 162 6.74 7.21 55.38
C ARG A 162 5.75 7.78 54.36
N SER A 163 4.46 7.65 54.68
CA SER A 163 3.33 8.28 54.00
C SER A 163 3.34 9.79 54.23
N GLY A 164 3.28 10.57 53.14
CA GLY A 164 3.12 12.02 53.21
C GLY A 164 3.31 12.68 51.86
N GLU A 165 2.18 13.07 51.26
CA GLU A 165 2.05 14.08 50.19
C GLU A 165 2.77 13.86 48.86
N ARG A 166 1.99 13.44 47.85
CA ARG A 166 2.01 14.11 46.53
C ARG A 166 0.70 13.90 45.78
N ALA A 167 0.13 15.04 45.41
CA ALA A 167 -1.14 15.24 44.74
C ALA A 167 -1.37 14.32 43.53
N ALA A 168 -2.57 13.75 43.49
CA ALA A 168 -3.09 13.00 42.35
C ALA A 168 -3.45 13.94 41.19
N ARG A 169 -2.61 13.98 40.14
CA ARG A 169 -3.06 14.31 38.78
C ARG A 169 -3.06 13.03 37.95
N ARG A 170 -4.16 12.29 38.00
CA ARG A 170 -4.42 11.15 37.10
C ARG A 170 -4.69 11.69 35.70
N SER A 171 -3.74 11.48 34.78
CA SER A 171 -4.00 11.62 33.35
C SER A 171 -5.01 10.54 32.93
N ARG A 172 -6.19 10.99 32.49
CA ARG A 172 -7.20 10.14 31.87
C ARG A 172 -6.68 9.70 30.51
N ARG A 173 -6.11 8.50 30.40
CA ARG A 173 -5.93 7.82 29.11
C ARG A 173 -7.26 7.15 28.73
N PRO A 174 -7.89 7.46 27.59
CA PRO A 174 -9.03 6.68 27.14
C PRO A 174 -8.53 5.30 26.68
N ARG A 175 -9.04 4.25 27.32
CA ARG A 175 -8.86 2.86 26.86
C ARG A 175 -9.65 2.71 25.56
N LEU A 176 -8.97 2.54 24.43
CA LEU A 176 -9.61 2.05 23.21
C LEU A 176 -10.15 0.64 23.49
N ARG A 177 -11.47 0.52 23.66
CA ARG A 177 -12.15 -0.78 23.63
C ARG A 177 -12.21 -1.22 22.16
N GLN A 178 -11.43 -2.23 21.79
CA GLN A 178 -11.71 -3.01 20.59
C GLN A 178 -13.11 -3.62 20.78
N ARG A 179 -14.09 -3.12 20.04
CA ARG A 179 -15.38 -3.80 19.90
C ARG A 179 -15.17 -4.95 18.93
N ALA A 180 -15.22 -6.17 19.46
CA ALA A 180 -15.42 -7.37 18.66
C ALA A 180 -16.72 -7.19 17.84
N ILE A 181 -16.60 -7.29 16.51
CA ILE A 181 -17.76 -7.34 15.62
C ILE A 181 -18.36 -8.74 15.78
N THR A 182 -19.30 -8.89 16.72
CA THR A 182 -20.15 -10.07 16.80
C THR A 182 -21.15 -10.02 15.64
N ARG A 183 -21.00 -10.95 14.69
CA ARG A 183 -21.98 -11.22 13.63
C ARG A 183 -23.33 -11.59 14.26
N ARG A 184 -24.23 -10.62 14.41
CA ARG A 184 -25.65 -10.91 14.66
C ARG A 184 -26.27 -11.29 13.32
N ARG A 185 -26.45 -12.60 13.07
CA ARG A 185 -27.32 -13.10 12.00
C ARG A 185 -28.76 -12.67 12.31
N SER A 186 -29.16 -11.51 11.82
CA SER A 186 -30.59 -11.19 11.71
C SER A 186 -31.14 -11.93 10.51
N ARG A 187 -31.90 -13.01 10.75
CA ARG A 187 -32.79 -13.60 9.74
C ARG A 187 -33.87 -12.57 9.40
N ARG A 188 -33.60 -11.67 8.45
CA ARG A 188 -34.65 -10.95 7.74
C ARG A 188 -35.06 -11.84 6.58
N ARG A 189 -36.29 -12.37 6.63
CA ARG A 189 -36.93 -13.02 5.49
C ARG A 189 -37.07 -11.98 4.38
N SER A 190 -36.47 -12.23 3.23
CA SER A 190 -36.74 -11.44 2.01
C SER A 190 -38.19 -11.70 1.57
N PRO A 191 -38.94 -10.69 1.08
CA PRO A 191 -40.22 -10.94 0.43
C PRO A 191 -40.00 -11.72 -0.88
N PRO A 192 -40.98 -12.54 -1.33
CA PRO A 192 -40.84 -13.32 -2.55
C PRO A 192 -40.74 -12.42 -3.78
N LEU A 193 -39.87 -12.81 -4.71
CA LEU A 193 -39.69 -12.15 -6.01
C LEU A 193 -41.00 -12.23 -6.83
N PRO A 194 -41.38 -11.19 -7.58
CA PRO A 194 -42.52 -11.26 -8.49
C PRO A 194 -42.22 -12.27 -9.62
N HIS A 195 -43.24 -13.05 -9.97
CA HIS A 195 -43.21 -14.06 -11.04
C HIS A 195 -42.70 -13.51 -12.38
N PRO A 196 -42.05 -14.34 -13.22
CA PRO A 196 -41.56 -13.91 -14.53
C PRO A 196 -42.73 -13.47 -15.42
N LEU A 197 -42.61 -12.25 -15.95
CA LEU A 197 -43.49 -11.73 -17.00
C LEU A 197 -43.47 -12.69 -18.20
N ARG A 198 -44.66 -13.13 -18.63
CA ARG A 198 -44.83 -13.92 -19.85
C ARG A 198 -44.23 -13.19 -21.07
N PRO A 199 -43.56 -13.89 -21.99
CA PRO A 199 -43.04 -13.26 -23.20
C PRO A 199 -44.19 -12.69 -24.05
N ARG A 200 -43.99 -11.46 -24.56
CA ARG A 200 -44.88 -10.83 -25.54
C ARG A 200 -44.83 -11.62 -26.86
N PRO A 201 -45.97 -11.83 -27.55
CA PRO A 201 -45.96 -12.45 -28.87
C PRO A 201 -45.24 -11.56 -29.91
N PRO A 202 -44.61 -12.15 -30.93
CA PRO A 202 -43.87 -11.40 -31.95
C PRO A 202 -44.81 -10.50 -32.79
N PRO A 203 -44.35 -9.33 -33.25
CA PRO A 203 -45.14 -8.49 -34.13
C PRO A 203 -45.40 -9.20 -35.46
N GLY A 204 -46.68 -9.29 -35.83
CA GLY A 204 -47.14 -9.92 -37.05
C GLY A 204 -46.54 -9.29 -38.31
N ARG A 205 -46.16 -10.15 -39.26
CA ARG A 205 -45.79 -9.79 -40.63
C ARG A 205 -46.89 -8.95 -41.26
N ARG A 206 -46.55 -7.72 -41.66
CA ARG A 206 -47.28 -7.01 -42.72
C ARG A 206 -46.49 -7.17 -44.00
N SER A 207 -46.97 -8.09 -44.83
CA SER A 207 -46.76 -8.08 -46.27
C SER A 207 -47.28 -6.77 -46.85
N ARG A 208 -46.43 -6.04 -47.57
CA ARG A 208 -46.88 -5.17 -48.66
C ARG A 208 -45.87 -5.27 -49.80
N CYS A 209 -46.35 -5.86 -50.89
CA CYS A 209 -45.88 -5.64 -52.23
C CYS A 209 -46.10 -4.17 -52.61
N ALA A 210 -45.08 -3.56 -53.21
CA ALA A 210 -45.12 -2.76 -54.43
C ALA A 210 -43.66 -2.49 -54.82
#